data_AF-A0A174CEI3-F1
#
_entry.id   AF-A0A174CEI3-F1
#
_cell.length_a   1.000
_cell.length_b   1.000
_cell.length_c   1.000
_cell.angle_alpha   90.00
_cell.angle_beta   90.00
_cell.angle_gamma   90.00
#
_symmetry.space_group_name_H-M   'P 1'
#
loop_
_entity.id
_entity.type
_entity.pdbx_description
1 polymer ?
#
loop_
_entity_poly.entity_id
_entity_poly.type
_entity_poly.pdbx_seq_one_letter_code
_entity_poly.pdbx_strand_id
1 'polypeptide(L)' 'MQKMNGAINVDFMTEEEIHQKLEAGYKDMESGKVREASIV' A
#
# COMPACT_ATOMS: atom_id res chain seq x y z
N MET A 1 6.11 -11.56 13.14
CA MET A 1 5.87 -10.26 12.49
C MET A 1 4.65 -10.41 11.60
N GLN A 2 3.53 -9.77 11.97
CA GLN A 2 2.28 -9.90 11.22
C GLN A 2 2.34 -8.93 10.03
N LYS A 3 2.19 -9.43 8.79
CA LYS A 3 2.04 -8.57 7.61
C LYS A 3 0.71 -7.83 7.76
N MET A 4 0.73 -6.53 8.04
CA MET A 4 -0.48 -5.71 8.00
C MET A 4 -0.88 -5.51 6.54
N ASN A 5 -2.09 -5.96 6.17
CA ASN A 5 -2.62 -5.76 4.83
C ASN A 5 -2.72 -4.25 4.55
N GLY A 6 -2.00 -3.80 3.52
CA GLY A 6 -1.93 -2.40 3.11
C GLY A 6 -0.65 -1.67 3.52
N ALA A 7 0.12 -2.19 4.49
CA ALA A 7 1.40 -1.60 4.85
C ALA A 7 2.53 -2.05 3.90
N ILE A 8 3.41 -1.12 3.56
CA ILE A 8 4.69 -1.40 2.91
C ILE A 8 5.72 -1.56 4.02
N ASN A 9 6.46 -2.67 4.02
CA ASN A 9 7.54 -2.91 4.96
C ASN A 9 8.79 -3.41 4.22
N VAL A 10 9.78 -2.53 4.09
CA VAL A 10 11.00 -2.76 3.30
C VAL A 10 11.91 -3.83 3.92
N ASP A 11 11.81 -4.10 5.22
CA ASP A 11 12.62 -5.10 5.90
C ASP A 11 12.09 -6.54 5.67
N PHE A 12 10.83 -6.67 5.26
CA PHE A 12 10.14 -7.97 5.12
C PHE A 12 9.57 -8.20 3.71
N MET A 13 9.83 -7.30 2.77
CA MET A 13 9.33 -7.38 1.40
C MET A 13 10.47 -7.33 0.40
N THR A 14 10.31 -8.03 -0.72
CA THR A 14 11.18 -7.86 -1.88
C THR A 14 10.88 -6.56 -2.60
N GLU A 15 11.84 -6.10 -3.40
CA GLU A 15 11.65 -4.93 -4.28
C GLU A 15 10.43 -5.09 -5.20
N GLU A 16 10.21 -6.30 -5.73
CA GLU A 16 9.04 -6.62 -6.57
C GLU A 16 7.72 -6.50 -5.80
N GLU A 17 7.64 -7.04 -4.58
CA GLU A 17 6.44 -6.93 -3.73
C GLU A 17 6.15 -5.46 -3.38
N ILE A 18 7.20 -4.64 -3.19
CA ILE A 18 7.06 -3.20 -2.93
C ILE A 18 6.50 -2.50 -4.17
N HIS A 19 7.06 -2.76 -5.36
CA HIS A 19 6.59 -2.16 -6.61
C HIS A 19 5.12 -2.51 -6.90
N GLN A 20 4.71 -3.76 -6.71
CA GLN A 20 3.32 -4.18 -6.89
C GLN A 20 2.36 -3.45 -5.93
N LYS A 21 2.76 -3.30 -4.66
CA LYS A 21 1.93 -2.54 -3.69
C LYS A 21 1.82 -1.07 -4.05
N LEU A 22 2.92 -0.45 -4.48
CA LEU A 22 2.92 0.95 -4.91
C LEU A 22 2.01 1.15 -6.13
N GLU A 23 2.13 0.29 -7.14
CA GLU A 23 1.28 0.34 -8.34
C GLU A 23 -0.21 0.21 -8.00
N ALA A 24 -0.56 -0.72 -7.10
CA ALA A 24 -1.93 -0.86 -6.61
C ALA A 24 -2.42 0.41 -5.90
N GLY A 25 -1.58 0.99 -5.03
CA GLY A 25 -1.89 2.24 -4.32
C GLY A 25 -2.11 3.43 -5.26
N TYR A 26 -1.33 3.54 -6.34
CA TYR A 26 -1.54 4.58 -7.36
C TYR A 26 -2.86 4.38 -8.11
N LYS A 27 -3.20 3.15 -8.50
CA LYS A 27 -4.48 2.84 -9.16
C LYS A 27 -5.69 3.13 -8.25
N ASP A 28 -5.56 2.86 -6.96
CA ASP A 28 -6.60 3.20 -5.98
C ASP A 28 -6.77 4.72 -5.85
N MET A 29 -5.66 5.48 -5.87
CA MET A 29 -5.70 6.95 -5.90
C MET A 29 -6.37 7.50 -7.16
N GLU A 30 -6.00 6.99 -8.34
CA GLU A 30 -6.62 7.38 -9.62
C GLU A 30 -8.12 7.05 -9.66
N SER A 31 -8.53 5.92 -9.05
CA SER A 31 -9.93 5.51 -9.00
C SER A 31 -10.72 6.11 -7.83
N GLY A 32 -10.11 7.00 -7.04
CA GLY A 32 -10.75 7.66 -5.90
C GLY A 32 -11.04 6.71 -4.72
N LYS A 33 -10.44 5.52 -4.70
CA LYS A 33 -10.56 4.52 -3.62
C LYS A 33 -9.56 4.79 -2.50
N VAL A 34 -9.43 6.05 -2.12
CA VAL A 34 -8.57 6.49 -1.01
C VAL A 34 -9.42 6.80 0.20
N ARG A 35 -8.94 6.39 1.37
CA ARG A 35 -9.56 6.77 2.65
C ARG A 35 -8.92 8.07 3.13
N GLU A 36 -9.73 9.06 3.44
CA GLU A 36 -9.28 10.30 4.07
C GLU A 36 -8.58 10.01 5.40
N ALA A 37 -7.31 10.38 5.48
CA ALA A 37 -6.49 10.16 6.68
C ALA A 37 -6.97 10.98 7.89
N SER A 38 -7.79 12.01 7.67
CA SER A 38 -8.40 12.81 8.72
C SER A 38 -9.68 12.20 9.32
N ILE A 39 -10.21 11.12 8.74
CA ILE A 39 -11.46 10.44 9.18
C ILE A 39 -11.10 9.09 9.83
N VAL A 40 -10.06 9.08 10.67
CA VAL A 40 -9.52 7.87 11.32
C VAL A 40 -9.58 7.98 12.83
#